data_AF-A0AAD4L4P6-F1
#
_entry.id   AF-A0AAD4L4P6-F1
#
_cell.length_a   1.000
_cell.length_b   1.000
_cell.length_c   1.000
_cell.angle_alpha   90.00
_cell.angle_beta   90.00
_cell.angle_gamma   90.00
#
_symmetry.space_group_name_H-M   'P 1'
#
loop_
_entity.id
_entity.type
_entity.pdbx_description
1 polymer ?
#
loop_
_entity_poly.entity_id
_entity_poly.type
_entity_poly.pdbx_seq_one_letter_code
_entity_poly.pdbx_strand_id
1 'polypeptide(L)'
;MEQDQEMRQSLFQLFHEAGQLSYYLGTQRFDVRVARLDNLRVKEFHHQNQFMEAHSSHQIQLDQDEAALDGQEIYLMLHPAIIAFGTADGSDYHKYTIWKKAVLWMGYSN
;
A
#
# COMPACT_ATOMS: atom_id res chain seq x y z
N MET A 1 -0.39 -39.21 -34.66
CA MET A 1 -0.20 -39.53 -33.23
C MET A 1 0.53 -38.41 -32.51
N GLU A 2 1.66 -37.90 -33.03
CA GLU A 2 2.35 -36.72 -32.47
C GLU A 2 1.48 -35.45 -32.40
N GLN A 3 0.80 -35.07 -33.48
CA GLN A 3 -0.07 -33.88 -33.48
C GLN A 3 -1.22 -33.93 -32.45
N ASP A 4 -1.76 -35.12 -32.18
CA ASP A 4 -2.82 -35.29 -31.17
C ASP A 4 -2.27 -35.11 -29.75
N GLN A 5 -1.00 -35.50 -29.54
CA GLN A 5 -0.30 -35.31 -28.27
C GLN A 5 0.10 -33.85 -28.06
N GLU A 6 0.58 -33.16 -29.09
CA GLU A 6 0.87 -31.72 -29.04
C GLU A 6 -0.40 -30.89 -28.78
N MET A 7 -1.51 -31.21 -29.46
CA MET A 7 -2.80 -30.56 -29.23
C MET A 7 -3.28 -30.75 -27.78
N ARG A 8 -3.17 -31.98 -27.23
CA ARG A 8 -3.53 -32.26 -25.83
C ARG A 8 -2.66 -31.48 -24.84
N GLN A 9 -1.36 -31.39 -25.10
CA GLN A 9 -0.45 -30.61 -24.25
C GLN A 9 -0.78 -29.12 -24.30
N SER A 10 -1.07 -28.58 -25.49
CA SER A 10 -1.50 -27.19 -25.66
C SER A 10 -2.81 -26.89 -24.91
N LEU A 11 -3.81 -27.77 -25.02
CA LEU A 11 -5.07 -27.64 -24.29
C LEU A 11 -4.86 -27.71 -22.78
N PHE A 12 -4.03 -28.65 -22.31
CA PHE A 12 -3.70 -28.75 -20.89
C PHE A 12 -3.06 -27.46 -20.37
N GLN A 13 -2.10 -26.91 -21.12
CA GLN A 13 -1.42 -25.67 -20.76
C GLN A 13 -2.41 -24.50 -20.69
N LEU A 14 -3.30 -24.36 -21.67
CA LEU A 14 -4.33 -23.32 -21.67
C LEU A 14 -5.26 -23.44 -20.45
N PHE A 15 -5.72 -24.66 -20.14
CA PHE A 15 -6.57 -24.90 -18.97
C PHE A 15 -5.83 -24.61 -17.65
N HIS A 16 -4.56 -24.97 -17.57
CA HIS A 16 -3.73 -24.70 -16.40
C HIS A 16 -3.54 -23.20 -16.20
N GLU A 17 -3.20 -22.46 -17.26
CA GLU A 17 -3.06 -20.99 -17.22
C GLU A 17 -4.37 -20.29 -16.86
N ALA A 18 -5.49 -20.71 -17.46
CA ALA A 18 -6.81 -20.20 -17.13
C ALA A 18 -7.19 -20.49 -15.66
N GLY A 19 -6.85 -21.68 -15.16
CA GLY A 19 -7.04 -22.06 -13.76
C GLY A 19 -6.21 -21.22 -12.80
N GLN A 20 -4.93 -21.01 -13.10
CA GLN A 20 -4.05 -20.14 -12.31
C GLN A 20 -4.56 -18.69 -12.31
N LEU A 21 -4.94 -18.16 -13.47
CA LEU A 21 -5.47 -16.80 -13.57
C LEU A 21 -6.77 -16.64 -12.78
N SER A 22 -7.70 -17.59 -12.89
CA SER A 22 -8.95 -17.58 -12.12
C SER A 22 -8.67 -17.63 -10.61
N TYR A 23 -7.68 -18.42 -10.19
CA TYR A 23 -7.26 -18.49 -8.79
C TYR A 23 -6.65 -17.17 -8.31
N TYR A 24 -5.75 -16.55 -9.07
CA TYR A 24 -5.14 -15.27 -8.71
C TYR A 24 -6.19 -14.16 -8.64
N LEU A 25 -7.10 -14.07 -9.61
CA LEU A 25 -8.20 -13.12 -9.59
C LEU A 25 -9.16 -13.38 -8.42
N GLY A 26 -9.42 -14.65 -8.09
CA GLY A 26 -10.28 -15.01 -6.96
C GLY A 26 -9.67 -14.76 -5.57
N THR A 27 -8.35 -14.68 -5.48
CA THR A 27 -7.60 -14.53 -4.23
C THR A 27 -7.11 -13.10 -3.98
N GLN A 28 -6.81 -12.32 -5.03
CA GLN A 28 -6.41 -10.92 -4.91
C GLN A 28 -7.62 -9.99 -4.89
N ARG A 29 -8.39 -10.06 -3.81
CA ARG A 29 -9.65 -9.33 -3.67
C ARG A 29 -9.48 -7.83 -3.41
N PHE A 30 -8.31 -7.42 -2.88
CA PHE A 30 -7.96 -6.02 -2.67
C PHE A 30 -7.00 -5.50 -3.75
N ASP A 31 -7.23 -4.28 -4.23
CA ASP A 31 -6.21 -3.51 -4.97
C ASP A 31 -5.30 -2.83 -3.93
N VAL A 32 -4.05 -3.30 -3.81
CA VAL A 32 -3.10 -2.80 -2.81
C VAL A 32 -2.13 -1.83 -3.46
N ARG A 33 -2.10 -0.60 -2.93
CA ARG A 33 -1.21 0.46 -3.41
C ARG A 33 -0.21 0.87 -2.34
N VAL A 34 1.02 1.05 -2.78
CA VAL A 34 2.12 1.59 -1.97
C VAL A 34 2.21 3.08 -2.23
N ALA A 35 1.83 3.91 -1.26
CA ALA A 35 1.88 5.35 -1.39
C ALA A 35 3.21 5.89 -0.86
N ARG A 36 4.03 6.40 -1.80
CA ARG A 36 5.29 7.11 -1.53
C ARG A 36 5.04 8.62 -1.41
N LEU A 37 6.05 9.40 -1.03
CA LEU A 37 5.93 10.86 -0.86
C LEU A 37 5.34 11.54 -2.09
N ASP A 38 5.84 11.20 -3.28
CA ASP A 38 5.36 11.76 -4.55
C ASP A 38 3.87 11.47 -4.81
N ASN A 39 3.40 10.28 -4.39
CA ASN A 39 2.01 9.89 -4.53
C ASN A 39 1.10 10.60 -3.52
N LEU A 40 1.60 10.79 -2.29
CA LEU A 40 0.88 11.50 -1.24
C LEU A 40 0.84 13.01 -1.48
N ARG A 41 1.76 13.57 -2.28
CA ARG A 41 1.88 15.00 -2.58
C ARG A 41 1.98 15.87 -1.32
N VAL A 42 2.63 15.33 -0.30
CA VAL A 42 2.85 15.99 1.00
C VAL A 42 4.30 16.42 1.11
N LYS A 43 4.52 17.64 1.58
CA LYS A 43 5.84 18.18 1.91
C LYS A 43 6.03 18.36 3.41
N GLU A 44 4.93 18.59 4.11
CA GLU A 44 4.89 18.86 5.54
C GLU A 44 4.13 17.76 6.27
N PHE A 45 4.57 17.49 7.51
CA PHE A 45 3.91 16.56 8.39
C PHE A 45 2.67 17.20 9.01
N HIS A 46 1.61 16.40 9.17
CA HIS A 46 0.42 16.76 9.94
C HIS A 46 -0.10 15.55 10.70
N HIS A 47 -0.22 15.64 12.01
CA HIS A 47 -0.66 14.52 12.87
C HIS A 47 -2.08 14.03 12.53
N GLN A 48 -2.96 14.93 12.04
CA GLN A 48 -4.32 14.59 11.62
C GLN A 48 -4.39 13.87 10.26
N ASN A 49 -3.29 13.82 9.52
CA ASN A 49 -3.26 13.12 8.24
C ASN A 49 -3.20 11.60 8.48
N GLN A 50 -4.33 10.94 8.23
CA GLN A 50 -4.51 9.51 8.44
C GLN A 50 -3.49 8.60 7.72
N PHE A 51 -2.83 9.08 6.66
CA PHE A 51 -1.89 8.29 5.86
C PHE A 51 -0.47 8.27 6.42
N MET A 52 -0.18 9.04 7.47
CA MET A 52 1.18 9.18 8.00
C MET A 52 1.21 9.14 9.52
N GLU A 53 2.39 8.82 10.02
CA GLU A 53 2.76 8.88 11.43
C GLU A 53 4.23 9.27 11.54
N ALA A 54 4.57 9.90 12.66
CA ALA A 54 5.93 10.27 12.96
C ALA A 54 6.75 9.03 13.34
N HIS A 55 8.03 9.04 13.01
CA HIS A 55 8.98 8.06 13.49
C HIS A 55 9.13 8.16 15.02
N SER A 56 9.35 7.03 15.69
CA SER A 56 9.40 6.93 17.15
C SER A 56 10.48 7.79 17.82
N SER A 57 11.48 8.24 17.07
CA SER A 57 12.47 9.23 17.56
C SER A 57 11.85 10.57 17.97
N HIS A 58 10.65 10.88 17.47
CA HIS A 58 9.93 12.11 17.81
C HIS A 58 8.95 11.96 18.99
N GLN A 59 8.87 10.77 19.60
CA GLN A 59 7.86 10.48 20.63
C GLN A 59 7.92 11.48 21.80
N ILE A 60 9.12 11.87 22.24
CA ILE A 60 9.30 12.83 23.34
C ILE A 60 8.61 14.17 23.06
N GLN A 61 8.64 14.63 21.80
CA GLN A 61 8.03 15.89 21.37
C GLN A 61 6.50 15.74 21.29
N LEU A 62 6.03 14.61 20.75
CA LEU A 62 4.60 14.31 20.58
C LEU A 62 3.87 14.01 21.90
N ASP A 63 4.57 13.48 22.90
CA ASP A 63 4.02 13.27 24.24
C ASP A 63 3.72 14.59 24.95
N GLN A 64 4.41 15.67 24.58
CA GLN A 64 4.18 17.02 25.11
C GLN A 64 3.05 17.73 24.37
N ASP A 65 3.06 17.64 23.04
CA ASP A 65 2.04 18.19 22.16
C ASP A 65 1.97 17.34 20.88
N GLU A 66 0.82 16.73 20.62
CA GLU A 66 0.58 15.90 19.44
C GLU A 66 0.77 16.69 18.12
N ALA A 67 0.56 18.01 18.17
CA ALA A 67 0.73 18.92 17.03
C ALA A 67 2.15 19.51 16.94
N ALA A 68 3.10 19.12 17.81
CA ALA A 68 4.44 19.72 17.88
C ALA A 68 5.23 19.68 16.56
N LEU A 69 4.87 18.76 15.65
CA LEU A 69 5.55 18.54 14.37
C LEU A 69 4.70 18.98 13.17
N ASP A 70 3.51 19.53 13.41
CA ASP A 70 2.66 20.01 12.32
C ASP A 70 3.35 21.14 11.56
N GLY A 71 3.30 21.06 10.22
CA GLY A 71 3.96 22.03 9.34
C GLY A 71 5.47 21.84 9.22
N GLN A 72 6.09 20.89 9.94
CA GLN A 72 7.51 20.58 9.78
C GLN A 72 7.74 19.85 8.45
N GLU A 73 8.83 20.20 7.76
CA GLU A 73 9.20 19.57 6.50
C GLU A 73 9.55 18.09 6.71
N ILE A 74 8.98 17.23 5.86
CA ILE A 74 9.29 15.81 5.84
C ILE A 74 10.64 15.63 5.17
N TYR A 75 11.64 15.24 5.94
CA TYR A 75 12.99 15.05 5.43
C TYR A 75 13.19 13.63 4.89
N LEU A 76 12.57 12.63 5.52
CA LEU A 76 12.69 11.22 5.12
C LEU A 76 11.40 10.43 5.35
N MET A 77 11.04 9.60 4.38
CA MET A 77 10.05 8.53 4.56
C MET A 77 10.79 7.20 4.78
N LEU A 78 10.70 6.64 5.98
CA LEU A 78 11.32 5.35 6.31
C LEU A 78 10.48 4.17 5.79
N HIS A 79 9.17 4.32 5.88
CA HIS A 79 8.22 3.32 5.39
C HIS A 79 7.09 4.00 4.62
N PRO A 80 6.70 3.49 3.45
CA PRO A 80 5.55 4.00 2.71
C PRO A 80 4.24 3.59 3.37
N ALA A 81 3.16 4.30 3.06
CA ALA A 81 1.82 3.86 3.44
C ALA A 81 1.37 2.71 2.54
N ILE A 82 0.67 1.74 3.13
CA ILE A 82 0.02 0.62 2.42
C ILE A 82 -1.48 0.85 2.48
N ILE A 83 -2.09 1.05 1.32
CA ILE A 83 -3.52 1.35 1.19
C ILE A 83 -4.16 0.22 0.38
N ALA A 84 -5.18 -0.41 0.95
CA ALA A 84 -5.95 -1.44 0.28
C ALA A 84 -7.31 -0.90 -0.12
N PHE A 85 -7.65 -1.06 -1.39
CA PHE A 85 -8.93 -0.67 -1.97
C PHE A 85 -9.80 -1.90 -2.18
N GLY A 86 -11.10 -1.72 -1.95
CA GLY A 86 -12.09 -2.80 -2.03
C GLY A 86 -12.24 -3.56 -0.73
N THR A 87 -12.99 -4.64 -0.79
CA THR A 87 -13.38 -5.48 0.34
C THR A 87 -12.95 -6.93 0.15
N ALA A 88 -13.06 -7.72 1.21
CA ALA A 88 -12.66 -9.14 1.21
C ALA A 88 -13.53 -10.03 0.31
N ASP A 89 -14.57 -9.52 -0.33
CA ASP A 89 -15.41 -10.17 -1.35
C ASP A 89 -15.10 -9.68 -2.79
N GLY A 90 -14.15 -8.76 -2.95
CA GLY A 90 -13.78 -8.21 -4.26
C GLY A 90 -14.77 -7.16 -4.79
N SER A 91 -15.40 -6.40 -3.90
CA SER A 91 -16.34 -5.33 -4.24
C SER A 91 -15.86 -3.99 -3.67
N ASP A 92 -16.62 -2.92 -3.88
CA ASP A 92 -16.42 -1.61 -3.24
C ASP A 92 -15.02 -0.98 -3.40
N TYR A 93 -14.36 -1.11 -4.55
CA TYR A 93 -13.02 -0.54 -4.81
C TYR A 93 -12.91 1.00 -4.70
N HIS A 94 -14.02 1.70 -4.51
CA HIS A 94 -14.04 3.14 -4.17
C HIS A 94 -13.73 3.39 -2.68
N LYS A 95 -13.88 2.39 -1.82
CA LYS A 95 -13.51 2.43 -0.40
C LYS A 95 -12.07 1.97 -0.24
N TYR A 96 -11.39 2.51 0.77
CA TYR A 96 -10.04 2.09 1.13
C TYR A 96 -9.91 1.86 2.64
N THR A 97 -8.93 1.04 3.00
CA THR A 97 -8.44 0.87 4.36
C THR A 97 -6.93 1.13 4.36
N ILE A 98 -6.44 1.86 5.36
CA ILE A 98 -5.01 2.06 5.58
C ILE A 98 -4.50 0.86 6.38
N TRP A 99 -3.81 -0.07 5.71
CA TRP A 99 -3.21 -1.23 6.37
C TRP A 99 -1.93 -0.86 7.13
N LYS A 100 -1.21 0.16 6.65
CA LYS A 100 -0.03 0.71 7.32
C LYS A 100 0.11 2.19 6.96
N LYS A 101 0.36 3.03 7.95
CA LYS A 101 0.69 4.45 7.74
C LYS A 101 2.13 4.60 7.23
N ALA A 102 2.39 5.69 6.52
CA ALA A 102 3.75 6.09 6.20
C ALA A 102 4.47 6.53 7.47
N VAL A 103 5.69 6.04 7.70
CA VAL A 103 6.52 6.44 8.84
C VAL A 103 7.51 7.50 8.37
N LEU A 104 7.37 8.70 8.93
CA LEU A 104 8.06 9.90 8.47
C LEU A 104 9.00 10.44 9.55
N TRP A 105 10.13 10.96 9.12
CA TRP A 105 11.07 11.67 9.98
C TRP A 105 11.13 13.14 9.54
N MET A 106 10.92 14.02 10.50
CA MET A 106 10.95 15.46 10.30
C MET A 106 12.33 15.97 10.71
N GLY A 107 12.88 16.89 9.93
CA GLY A 107 14.14 17.53 10.30
C GLY A 107 13.98 18.33 11.59
N TYR A 108 15.05 18.42 12.38
CA TYR A 108 15.10 19.43 13.45
C TYR A 108 15.23 20.80 12.77
N SER A 109 14.18 21.63 12.84
CA SER A 109 14.34 23.06 12.56
C SER A 109 15.05 23.70 13.75
N ASN A 110 16.21 24.32 13.48
CA ASN A 110 16.92 25.19 14.42
C ASN A 110 16.12 26.46 14.71
#